data_AF-A0A973XLH9-F1
#
_entry.id   AF-A0A973XLH9-F1
#
_cell.length_a   1.000
_cell.length_b   1.000
_cell.length_c   1.000
_cell.angle_alpha   90.00
_cell.angle_beta   90.00
_cell.angle_gamma   90.00
#
_symmetry.space_group_name_H-M   'P 1'
#
loop_
_entity.id
_entity.type
_entity.pdbx_description
1 polymer ?
#
loop_
_entity_poly.entity_id
_entity_poly.type
_entity_poly.pdbx_seq_one_letter_code
_entity_poly.pdbx_strand_id
1 'polypeptide(L)'
;MTLNTTIQPQDDVEAAATTFEGEIREFVRRDFTPVRRSGDTGSGEFAASNISTLVQRVAGTSLAEIDNLIGELQTLRDYISSEGERVQRELAGYAQLNQAAMTSTRIIADSMSKWKTAVDPARPA
;
A
#
# COMPACT_ATOMS: atom_id res chain seq x y z
N MET A 1 15.64 -6.79 -6.00
CA MET A 1 14.57 -6.65 -7.00
C MET A 1 13.51 -5.76 -6.39
N THR A 2 13.69 -4.45 -6.49
CA THR A 2 12.81 -3.45 -5.89
C THR A 2 11.80 -3.02 -6.96
N LEU A 3 10.56 -3.51 -6.84
CA LEU A 3 9.45 -3.00 -7.64
C LEU A 3 9.05 -1.65 -7.05
N ASN A 4 9.68 -0.60 -7.58
CA ASN A 4 9.28 0.77 -7.33
C ASN A 4 8.10 1.08 -8.27
N THR A 5 6.93 0.50 -7.98
CA THR A 5 5.69 0.89 -8.64
C THR A 5 5.15 2.07 -7.86
N THR A 6 5.44 3.28 -8.35
CA THR A 6 4.67 4.47 -7.99
C THR A 6 3.25 4.20 -8.43
N ILE A 7 2.39 3.75 -7.51
CA ILE A 7 0.95 3.79 -7.73
C ILE A 7 0.63 5.28 -7.84
N GLN A 8 0.19 5.71 -9.00
CA GLN A 8 -0.22 7.09 -9.30
C GLN A 8 -1.76 7.11 -9.40
N PRO A 9 -2.50 6.75 -8.34
CA PRO A 9 -3.96 6.63 -8.41
C PRO A 9 -4.63 8.00 -8.62
N GLN A 10 -3.93 9.10 -8.35
CA GLN A 10 -4.47 10.44 -8.55
C GLN A 10 -4.61 10.80 -10.03
N ASP A 11 -3.65 10.41 -10.87
CA ASP A 11 -3.66 10.79 -12.28
C ASP A 11 -4.74 10.05 -13.08
N ASP A 12 -4.99 8.78 -12.73
CA ASP A 12 -6.02 7.96 -13.39
C ASP A 12 -7.44 8.40 -12.99
N VAL A 13 -7.65 8.73 -11.71
CA VAL A 13 -8.94 9.24 -11.21
C VAL A 13 -9.24 10.63 -11.76
N GLU A 14 -8.23 11.49 -11.88
CA GLU A 14 -8.38 12.85 -12.45
C GLU A 14 -8.65 12.80 -13.95
N ALA A 15 -8.05 11.85 -14.68
CA ALA A 15 -8.32 11.60 -16.10
C ALA A 15 -9.75 11.07 -16.34
N ALA A 16 -10.23 10.16 -15.48
CA ALA A 16 -11.61 9.66 -15.55
C ALA A 16 -12.64 10.76 -15.25
N ALA A 17 -12.37 11.59 -14.23
CA ALA A 17 -13.23 12.71 -13.86
C ALA A 17 -13.31 13.79 -14.94
N THR A 18 -12.17 14.17 -15.53
CA THR A 18 -12.11 15.17 -16.61
C THR A 18 -12.82 14.69 -17.88
N THR A 19 -12.73 13.40 -18.20
CA THR A 19 -13.48 12.79 -19.31
C THR A 19 -14.98 12.84 -19.06
N PHE A 20 -15.43 12.46 -17.86
CA PHE A 20 -16.83 12.49 -17.46
C PHE A 20 -17.41 13.91 -17.46
N GLU A 21 -16.67 14.90 -16.94
CA GLU A 21 -17.07 16.31 -16.98
C GLU A 21 -17.18 16.84 -18.43
N GLY A 22 -16.30 16.40 -19.32
CA GLY A 22 -16.34 16.72 -20.74
C GLY A 22 -17.62 16.20 -21.40
N GLU A 23 -17.97 14.94 -21.17
CA GLU A 23 -19.18 14.29 -21.70
C GLU A 23 -20.46 14.95 -21.18
N ILE A 24 -20.51 15.31 -19.89
CA ILE A 24 -21.64 16.05 -19.29
C ILE A 24 -21.76 17.45 -19.92
N ARG A 25 -20.63 18.16 -20.10
CA ARG A 25 -20.62 19.52 -20.66
C ARG A 25 -21.11 19.53 -22.10
N GLU A 26 -20.74 18.53 -22.89
CA GLU A 26 -21.21 18.39 -24.27
C GLU A 26 -22.70 18.01 -24.33
N PHE A 27 -23.17 17.16 -23.43
CA PHE A 27 -24.58 16.81 -23.28
C PHE A 27 -25.45 18.03 -22.93
N VAL A 28 -25.07 18.80 -21.92
CA VAL A 28 -25.76 20.05 -21.54
C VAL A 28 -25.76 21.05 -22.70
N ARG A 29 -24.65 21.16 -23.43
CA ARG A 29 -24.55 22.05 -24.58
C ARG A 29 -25.45 21.63 -25.75
N ARG A 30 -25.64 20.34 -25.98
CA ARG A 30 -26.43 19.81 -27.11
C ARG A 30 -27.94 19.87 -26.83
N ASP A 31 -28.37 19.52 -25.62
CA ASP A 31 -29.79 19.41 -25.28
C ASP A 31 -30.41 20.69 -24.68
N PHE A 32 -29.59 21.62 -24.15
CA PHE A 32 -30.05 22.93 -23.63
C PHE A 32 -29.68 24.11 -24.52
N THR A 33 -29.31 23.92 -25.79
CA THR A 33 -29.39 25.06 -26.72
C THR A 33 -30.83 25.58 -26.69
N PRO A 34 -31.09 26.87 -26.42
CA PRO A 34 -32.44 27.40 -26.34
C PRO A 34 -33.00 27.54 -27.77
N VAL A 35 -33.19 26.41 -28.45
CA VAL A 35 -34.01 26.33 -29.64
C VAL A 35 -35.44 26.36 -29.15
N ARG A 36 -36.02 27.55 -29.18
CA ARG A 36 -37.45 27.78 -29.13
C ARG A 36 -38.15 26.81 -30.08
N ARG A 37 -38.67 25.67 -29.60
CA ARG A 37 -39.70 24.86 -30.28
C ARG A 37 -40.25 23.79 -29.33
N SER A 38 -41.43 24.10 -28.82
CA SER A 38 -42.57 23.19 -28.63
C SER A 38 -42.31 21.77 -28.12
N GLY A 39 -42.51 21.56 -26.82
CA GLY A 39 -43.38 20.48 -26.29
C GLY A 39 -43.15 19.04 -26.72
N ASP A 40 -41.92 18.56 -26.84
CA ASP A 40 -41.66 17.13 -27.10
C ASP A 40 -41.32 16.36 -25.82
N THR A 41 -42.27 15.57 -25.33
CA THR A 41 -42.08 14.61 -24.23
C THR A 41 -41.03 13.53 -24.53
N GLY A 42 -40.63 13.33 -25.81
CA GLY A 42 -39.62 12.36 -26.21
C GLY A 42 -38.16 12.77 -25.95
N SER A 43 -37.85 14.07 -25.85
CA SER A 43 -36.46 14.52 -25.64
C SER A 43 -35.95 14.25 -24.23
N GLY A 44 -36.81 14.39 -23.23
CA GLY A 44 -36.48 14.12 -21.82
C GLY A 44 -36.25 12.65 -21.52
N GLU A 45 -36.98 11.75 -22.20
CA GLU A 45 -36.83 10.30 -22.05
C GLU A 45 -35.54 9.78 -22.70
N PHE A 46 -35.17 10.34 -23.86
CA PHE A 46 -33.88 10.07 -24.51
C PHE A 46 -32.69 10.55 -23.66
N ALA A 47 -32.81 11.76 -23.08
CA ALA A 47 -31.85 12.31 -22.13
C ALA A 47 -31.66 11.42 -20.87
N ALA A 48 -32.76 10.97 -20.27
CA ALA A 48 -32.73 10.09 -19.10
C ALA A 48 -32.08 8.72 -19.41
N SER A 49 -32.39 8.14 -20.58
CA SER A 49 -31.78 6.88 -21.02
C SER A 49 -30.28 7.00 -21.23
N ASN A 50 -29.81 8.11 -21.80
CA ASN A 50 -28.39 8.34 -22.03
C ASN A 50 -27.63 8.53 -20.72
N ILE A 51 -28.20 9.27 -19.76
CA ILE A 51 -27.66 9.41 -18.39
C ILE A 51 -27.59 8.06 -17.69
N SER A 52 -28.64 7.25 -17.77
CA SER A 52 -28.65 5.90 -17.18
C SER A 52 -27.51 5.03 -17.73
N THR A 53 -27.19 5.16 -19.02
CA THR A 53 -26.10 4.41 -19.67
C THR A 53 -24.73 4.89 -19.19
N LEU A 54 -24.52 6.21 -19.08
CA LEU A 54 -23.28 6.79 -18.55
C LEU A 54 -23.05 6.41 -17.09
N VAL A 55 -24.09 6.50 -16.25
CA VAL A 55 -24.03 6.11 -14.84
C VAL A 55 -23.70 4.62 -14.71
N GLN A 56 -24.32 3.74 -15.51
CA GLN A 56 -24.00 2.32 -15.49
C GLN A 56 -22.56 2.04 -15.90
N ARG A 57 -22.03 2.73 -16.91
CA ARG A 57 -20.63 2.58 -17.33
C ARG A 57 -19.67 3.04 -16.23
N VAL A 58 -19.86 4.25 -15.70
CA VAL A 58 -19.00 4.81 -14.65
C VAL A 58 -19.06 3.94 -13.40
N ALA A 59 -20.26 3.57 -12.94
CA ALA A 59 -20.41 2.69 -11.78
C ALA A 59 -19.76 1.32 -12.00
N GLY A 60 -19.86 0.75 -13.22
CA GLY A 60 -19.21 -0.50 -13.58
C GLY A 60 -17.68 -0.40 -13.55
N THR A 61 -17.11 0.65 -14.14
CA THR A 61 -15.67 0.90 -14.13
C THR A 61 -15.15 1.15 -12.71
N SER A 62 -15.82 2.00 -11.94
CA SER A 62 -15.42 2.29 -10.56
C SER A 62 -15.48 1.04 -9.67
N LEU A 63 -16.45 0.15 -9.87
CA LEU A 63 -16.51 -1.11 -9.12
C LEU A 63 -15.32 -2.03 -9.43
N ALA A 64 -14.95 -2.14 -10.71
CA ALA A 64 -13.79 -2.93 -11.13
C ALA A 64 -12.47 -2.37 -10.57
N GLU A 65 -12.31 -1.04 -10.52
CA GLU A 65 -11.17 -0.39 -9.90
C GLU A 65 -11.10 -0.63 -8.39
N ILE A 66 -12.25 -0.58 -7.69
CA ILE A 66 -12.33 -0.91 -6.27
C ILE A 66 -11.92 -2.37 -6.02
N ASP A 67 -12.41 -3.32 -6.82
CA ASP A 67 -12.05 -4.73 -6.68
C ASP A 67 -10.55 -4.96 -6.91
N ASN A 68 -9.95 -4.28 -7.89
CA ASN A 68 -8.51 -4.32 -8.11
C ASN A 68 -7.73 -3.75 -6.91
N LEU A 69 -8.14 -2.59 -6.38
CA LEU A 69 -7.49 -1.99 -5.22
C LEU A 69 -7.62 -2.87 -3.97
N ILE A 70 -8.76 -3.54 -3.78
CA ILE A 70 -8.94 -4.52 -2.72
C ILE A 70 -7.94 -5.67 -2.87
N GLY A 71 -7.75 -6.19 -4.09
CA GLY A 71 -6.78 -7.24 -4.38
C GLY A 71 -5.33 -6.83 -4.09
N GLU A 72 -4.97 -5.59 -4.46
CA GLU A 72 -3.64 -5.03 -4.15
C GLU A 72 -3.43 -4.90 -2.63
N LEU A 73 -4.42 -4.40 -1.90
CA LEU A 73 -4.36 -4.26 -0.45
C LEU A 73 -4.30 -5.61 0.28
N GLN A 74 -4.97 -6.64 -0.23
CA GLN A 74 -4.86 -8.01 0.28
C GLN A 74 -3.44 -8.55 0.07
N THR A 75 -2.88 -8.37 -1.13
CA THR A 75 -1.50 -8.78 -1.43
C THR A 75 -0.49 -8.07 -0.52
N LEU A 76 -0.67 -6.77 -0.27
CA LEU A 76 0.20 -6.01 0.61
C LEU A 76 0.09 -6.47 2.08
N ARG A 77 -1.12 -6.80 2.54
CA ARG A 77 -1.35 -7.35 3.88
C ARG A 77 -0.64 -8.68 4.08
N ASP A 78 -0.73 -9.58 3.11
CA ASP A 78 -0.09 -10.89 3.16
C ASP A 78 1.43 -10.74 3.20
N TYR A 79 1.97 -9.82 2.39
CA TYR A 79 3.37 -9.46 2.42
C TYR A 79 3.82 -8.98 3.80
N ILE A 80 3.14 -7.99 4.39
CA ILE A 80 3.47 -7.46 5.72
C ILE A 80 3.41 -8.56 6.79
N SER A 81 2.43 -9.46 6.70
CA SER A 81 2.30 -10.59 7.63
C SER A 81 3.50 -11.52 7.54
N SER A 82 3.91 -11.89 6.33
CA SER A 82 5.08 -12.73 6.08
C SER A 82 6.39 -12.09 6.54
N GLU A 83 6.51 -10.77 6.35
CA GLU A 83 7.68 -10.00 6.73
C GLU A 83 7.76 -9.86 8.25
N GLY A 84 6.60 -9.72 8.93
CA GLY A 84 6.51 -9.77 10.38
C GLY A 84 7.06 -11.07 10.97
N GLU A 85 6.67 -12.23 10.42
CA GLU A 85 7.19 -13.54 10.84
C GLU A 85 8.70 -13.68 10.56
N ARG A 86 9.18 -13.14 9.44
CA ARG A 86 10.61 -13.14 9.10
C ARG A 86 11.41 -12.32 10.13
N VAL A 87 10.98 -11.10 10.42
CA VAL A 87 11.63 -10.19 11.37
C VAL A 87 11.61 -10.77 12.79
N GLN A 88 10.51 -11.42 13.21
CA GLN A 88 10.45 -12.10 14.50
C GLN A 88 11.50 -13.21 14.64
N ARG A 89 11.70 -14.01 13.59
CA ARG A 89 12.76 -15.04 13.57
C ARG A 89 14.16 -14.42 13.64
N GLU A 90 14.39 -13.33 12.92
CA GLU A 90 15.66 -12.60 12.94
C GLU A 90 15.97 -12.03 14.32
N LEU A 91 14.96 -11.44 14.98
CA LEU A 91 15.09 -10.89 16.34
C LEU A 91 15.44 -11.98 17.37
N ALA A 92 14.81 -13.15 17.27
CA ALA A 92 15.17 -14.30 18.10
C ALA A 92 16.62 -14.75 17.86
N GLY A 93 17.06 -14.76 16.59
CA GLY A 93 18.46 -15.01 16.23
C GLY A 93 19.43 -14.01 16.83
N TYR A 94 19.10 -12.71 16.80
CA TYR A 94 19.91 -11.66 17.42
C TYR A 94 20.00 -11.82 18.94
N ALA A 95 18.88 -12.15 19.61
CA ALA A 95 18.89 -12.40 21.05
C ALA A 95 19.81 -13.58 21.42
N GLN A 96 19.75 -14.67 20.65
CA GLN A 96 20.64 -15.82 20.83
C GLN A 96 22.11 -15.46 20.60
N LEU A 97 22.42 -14.74 19.51
CA LEU A 97 23.77 -14.29 19.21
C LEU A 97 24.31 -13.39 20.32
N ASN A 98 23.49 -12.45 20.81
CA ASN A 98 23.87 -11.56 21.91
C ASN A 98 24.14 -12.36 23.20
N GLN A 99 23.30 -13.33 23.53
CA GLN A 99 23.53 -14.21 24.68
C GLN A 99 24.83 -15.02 24.54
N ALA A 100 25.11 -15.56 23.35
CA ALA A 100 26.35 -16.28 23.07
C ALA A 100 27.57 -15.37 23.18
N ALA A 101 27.48 -14.14 22.67
CA ALA A 101 28.55 -13.14 22.78
C ALA A 101 28.81 -12.76 24.24
N MET A 102 27.77 -12.44 25.03
CA MET A 102 27.91 -12.14 26.46
C MET A 102 28.54 -13.30 27.23
N THR A 103 28.11 -14.54 26.95
CA THR A 103 28.69 -15.74 27.55
C THR A 103 30.17 -15.88 27.21
N SER A 104 30.53 -15.66 25.94
CA SER A 104 31.92 -15.70 25.48
C SER A 104 32.78 -14.63 26.16
N THR A 105 32.28 -13.39 26.26
CA THR A 105 32.96 -12.30 26.97
C THR A 105 33.19 -12.66 28.43
N ARG A 106 32.21 -13.27 29.11
CA ARG A 106 32.36 -13.72 30.49
C ARG A 106 33.44 -14.79 30.63
N ILE A 107 33.44 -15.80 29.76
CA ILE A 107 34.46 -16.85 29.76
C ILE A 107 35.87 -16.25 29.57
N ILE A 108 36.01 -15.29 28.66
CA ILE A 108 37.29 -14.61 28.42
C ILE A 108 37.73 -13.84 29.67
N ALA A 109 36.82 -13.08 30.30
CA ALA A 109 37.12 -12.32 31.51
C ALA A 109 37.53 -13.25 32.67
N ASP A 110 36.81 -14.34 32.89
CA ASP A 110 37.13 -15.35 33.91
C ASP A 110 38.49 -16.00 33.64
N SER A 111 38.79 -16.31 32.38
CA SER A 111 40.08 -16.90 31.97
C SER A 111 41.23 -15.93 32.20
N MET A 112 41.05 -14.64 31.88
CA MET A 112 42.05 -13.59 32.14
C MET A 112 42.30 -13.39 33.64
N SER A 113 41.23 -13.42 34.45
CA SER A 113 41.35 -13.32 35.91
C SER A 113 42.14 -14.50 36.50
N LYS A 114 41.84 -15.73 36.07
CA LYS A 114 42.59 -16.94 36.45
C LYS A 114 44.05 -16.86 36.04
N TRP A 115 44.32 -16.42 34.81
CA TRP A 115 45.70 -16.25 34.32
C TRP A 115 46.47 -15.23 35.19
N LYS A 116 45.86 -14.08 35.52
CA LYS A 116 46.45 -13.10 36.43
C LYS A 116 46.79 -13.72 37.79
N THR A 117 45.86 -14.46 38.40
CA THR A 117 46.11 -15.12 39.71
C THR A 117 47.20 -16.19 39.65
N ALA A 118 47.37 -16.86 38.49
CA ALA A 118 48.42 -17.86 38.30
C ALA A 118 49.80 -17.24 38.06
N VAL A 119 49.85 -16.05 37.46
CA VAL A 119 51.09 -15.30 37.16
C VAL A 119 51.58 -14.46 38.35
N ASP A 120 50.71 -14.19 39.33
CA ASP A 120 51.04 -13.42 40.55
C ASP A 120 51.09 -14.35 41.78
N PRO A 121 52.04 -15.31 41.87
CA PRO A 121 52.19 -16.12 43.07
C PRO A 121 52.69 -15.19 44.18
N ALA A 122 51.92 -15.14 45.27
CA ALA A 122 52.15 -14.31 46.45
C ALA A 122 53.63 -14.04 46.70
N ARG A 123 54.04 -12.77 46.59
CA ARG A 123 55.34 -12.30 47.06
C ARG A 123 55.40 -12.56 48.58
N PRO A 124 56.26 -13.46 49.09
CA PRO A 124 56.45 -13.57 50.53
C PRO A 124 57.13 -12.28 51.02
N ALA A 125 56.65 -11.79 52.16
CA ALA A 125 57.16 -10.63 52.88
C ALA A 125 58.59 -10.84 53.38
#